data_AF-A0A395S9J0-F1
#
_entry.id   AF-A0A395S9J0-F1
#
_cell.length_a   1.000
_cell.length_b   1.000
_cell.length_c   1.000
_cell.angle_alpha   90.00
_cell.angle_beta   90.00
_cell.angle_gamma   90.00
#
_symmetry.space_group_name_H-M   'P 1'
#
loop_
_entity.id
_entity.type
_entity.pdbx_description
1 polymer ?
#
loop_
_entity_poly.entity_id
_entity_poly.type
_entity_poly.pdbx_seq_one_letter_code
_entity_poly.pdbx_strand_id
1 'polypeptide(L)'
;MEDIVRKINAGLGPREIDLSVEACGIIPVDRLAPGRTLALSESIVSEIFRETGIPADQASLCWEDMVTKMSFGNMLQMSIAQRHRSWSSIAARLRVCERTRKMTNSHVSMTAPDLAFIIAVFFFRKMQTRTDKNFRYKKYFINFFGDLNCMQWLPVAIKVHSQINGRVFLVRLNERVNEPLVHSENIEGMENTSLCDAFRLPFLGSSSSPTFSKPDIHLGETFMVVTTKKPPTNIYEAGMQEIVRQIIGQGDDAITSHSSDSLEKSRKSIEKVESDSTPLESVAPSIKQSPDPEDQHDESLETQPDRQINSDTLCDHARHMKVLGKRLASPDKKFVRRVRRDIRRFADLTDERENETELEHPSGPSRPPSSREFGPDAGNRIDLFGRYKMLWKGSL
;
A
#
# COMPACT_ATOMS: atom_id res chain seq x y z
N MET A 1 0.12 21.34 -6.85
CA MET A 1 -1.30 21.53 -6.47
C MET A 1 -2.21 21.72 -7.69
N GLU A 2 -2.06 22.78 -8.47
CA GLU A 2 -2.96 23.08 -9.61
C GLU A 2 -3.01 21.96 -10.65
N ASP A 3 -1.88 21.31 -10.94
CA ASP A 3 -1.83 20.15 -11.83
C ASP A 3 -2.72 18.99 -11.33
N ILE A 4 -2.71 18.69 -10.02
CA ILE A 4 -3.53 17.62 -9.44
C ILE A 4 -5.02 17.97 -9.54
N VAL A 5 -5.41 19.19 -9.21
CA VAL A 5 -6.80 19.68 -9.36
C VAL A 5 -7.25 19.56 -10.81
N ARG A 6 -6.41 19.99 -11.76
CA ARG A 6 -6.68 19.89 -13.20
C ARG A 6 -6.88 18.43 -13.63
N LYS A 7 -6.00 17.52 -13.19
CA LYS A 7 -6.10 16.08 -13.51
C LYS A 7 -7.36 15.42 -12.92
N ILE A 8 -7.73 15.76 -11.68
CA ILE A 8 -8.98 15.28 -11.07
C ILE A 8 -10.19 15.80 -11.88
N ASN A 9 -10.19 17.07 -12.26
CA ASN A 9 -11.26 17.65 -13.06
C ASN A 9 -11.34 17.06 -14.49
N ALA A 10 -10.21 16.65 -15.05
CA ALA A 10 -10.15 15.90 -16.30
C ALA A 10 -10.65 14.45 -16.19
N GLY A 11 -10.89 13.95 -14.96
CA GLY A 11 -11.38 12.60 -14.73
C GLY A 11 -10.31 11.52 -14.85
N LEU A 12 -9.03 11.87 -14.70
CA LEU A 12 -7.95 10.89 -14.69
C LEU A 12 -8.06 9.94 -13.49
N GLY A 13 -7.60 8.70 -13.68
CA GLY A 13 -7.66 7.65 -12.67
C GLY A 13 -6.61 7.80 -11.57
N PRO A 14 -6.73 7.07 -10.44
CA PRO A 14 -5.82 7.18 -9.31
C PRO A 14 -4.39 6.69 -9.61
N ARG A 15 -4.15 6.00 -10.74
CA ARG A 15 -2.81 5.64 -11.21
C ARG A 15 -2.10 6.78 -11.93
N GLU A 16 -2.85 7.71 -12.48
CA GLU A 16 -2.34 8.83 -13.30
C GLU A 16 -2.16 10.11 -12.47
N ILE A 17 -2.71 10.11 -11.25
CA ILE A 17 -2.68 11.24 -10.33
C ILE A 17 -1.87 10.84 -9.10
N ASP A 18 -0.80 11.58 -8.81
CA ASP A 18 -0.14 11.48 -7.51
C ASP A 18 -0.97 12.19 -6.44
N LEU A 19 -1.82 11.42 -5.77
CA LEU A 19 -2.67 11.89 -4.67
C LEU A 19 -1.93 11.93 -3.34
N SER A 20 -0.61 11.73 -3.28
CA SER A 20 0.13 11.69 -2.02
C SER A 20 0.11 13.02 -1.27
N VAL A 21 0.19 12.96 0.07
CA VAL A 21 0.37 14.15 0.92
C VAL A 21 1.63 14.92 0.55
N GLU A 22 2.67 14.23 0.09
CA GLU A 22 3.93 14.83 -0.36
C GLU A 22 3.73 15.67 -1.63
N ALA A 23 3.01 15.16 -2.62
CA ALA A 23 2.71 15.90 -3.85
C ALA A 23 1.73 17.07 -3.61
N CYS A 24 0.77 16.90 -2.69
CA CYS A 24 -0.16 17.95 -2.31
C CYS A 24 -0.70 17.73 -0.90
N GLY A 25 -0.23 18.51 0.07
CA GLY A 25 -0.62 18.35 1.48
C GLY A 25 -2.12 18.55 1.73
N ILE A 26 -2.75 19.49 1.00
CA ILE A 26 -4.18 19.77 1.04
C ILE A 26 -4.64 19.99 -0.40
N ILE A 27 -5.64 19.23 -0.86
CA ILE A 27 -6.25 19.43 -2.18
C ILE A 27 -7.51 20.28 -1.98
N PRO A 28 -7.60 21.47 -2.60
CA PRO A 28 -8.72 22.39 -2.41
C PRO A 28 -9.98 21.85 -3.11
N VAL A 29 -10.88 21.26 -2.34
CA VAL A 29 -12.10 20.60 -2.85
C VAL A 29 -13.07 21.61 -3.47
N ASP A 30 -13.03 22.87 -3.02
CA ASP A 30 -13.78 24.00 -3.59
C ASP A 30 -13.41 24.31 -5.05
N ARG A 31 -12.22 23.87 -5.51
CA ARG A 31 -11.77 24.01 -6.90
C ARG A 31 -12.07 22.78 -7.77
N LEU A 32 -12.63 21.73 -7.18
CA LEU A 32 -13.06 20.55 -7.93
C LEU A 32 -14.45 20.78 -8.52
N ALA A 33 -14.64 20.38 -9.77
CA ALA A 33 -15.95 20.44 -10.39
C ALA A 33 -16.94 19.53 -9.62
N PRO A 34 -18.23 19.90 -9.57
CA PRO A 34 -19.24 19.09 -8.88
C PRO A 34 -19.20 17.62 -9.28
N GLY A 35 -19.30 16.72 -8.30
CA GLY A 35 -19.25 15.26 -8.52
C GLY A 35 -17.86 14.65 -8.70
N ARG A 36 -16.80 15.43 -8.97
CA ARG A 36 -15.46 14.87 -9.23
C ARG A 36 -14.84 14.16 -8.03
N THR A 37 -15.15 14.60 -6.82
CA THR A 37 -14.75 13.91 -5.60
C THR A 37 -15.40 12.53 -5.48
N LEU A 38 -16.69 12.41 -5.85
CA LEU A 38 -17.38 11.13 -5.85
C LEU A 38 -16.76 10.23 -6.91
N ALA A 39 -16.65 10.69 -8.16
CA ALA A 39 -16.03 9.94 -9.25
C ALA A 39 -14.61 9.44 -8.93
N LEU A 40 -13.80 10.26 -8.23
CA LEU A 40 -12.49 9.82 -7.77
C LEU A 40 -12.57 8.70 -6.73
N SER A 41 -13.54 8.77 -5.81
CA SER A 41 -13.81 7.70 -4.83
C SER A 41 -14.19 6.40 -5.54
N GLU A 42 -15.11 6.48 -6.51
CA GLU A 42 -15.57 5.37 -7.36
C GLU A 42 -14.41 4.75 -8.14
N SER A 43 -13.52 5.59 -8.67
CA SER A 43 -12.33 5.14 -9.40
C SER A 43 -11.35 4.38 -8.50
N ILE A 44 -11.12 4.85 -7.27
CA ILE A 44 -10.27 4.13 -6.29
C ILE A 44 -10.92 2.82 -5.84
N VAL A 45 -12.24 2.77 -5.63
CA VAL A 45 -12.92 1.51 -5.28
C VAL A 45 -12.87 0.52 -6.44
N SER A 46 -13.06 0.99 -7.66
CA SER A 46 -12.94 0.17 -8.87
C SER A 46 -11.52 -0.40 -9.05
N GLU A 47 -10.50 0.41 -8.74
CA GLU A 47 -9.11 -0.03 -8.66
C GLU A 47 -8.92 -1.15 -7.64
N ILE A 48 -9.46 -1.00 -6.42
CA ILE A 48 -9.37 -2.03 -5.37
C ILE A 48 -10.06 -3.33 -5.83
N PHE A 49 -11.27 -3.25 -6.39
CA PHE A 49 -11.97 -4.43 -6.92
C PHE A 49 -11.16 -5.13 -8.00
N ARG A 50 -10.60 -4.37 -8.95
CA ARG A 50 -9.75 -4.91 -10.01
C ARG A 50 -8.53 -5.65 -9.47
N GLU A 51 -7.87 -5.10 -8.45
CA GLU A 51 -6.72 -5.74 -7.80
C GLU A 51 -7.09 -6.98 -6.97
N THR A 52 -8.35 -7.10 -6.52
CA THR A 52 -8.85 -8.32 -5.87
C THR A 52 -9.36 -9.37 -6.86
N GLY A 53 -9.51 -9.02 -8.14
CA GLY A 53 -10.08 -9.89 -9.17
C GLY A 53 -11.57 -10.18 -8.98
N ILE A 54 -12.29 -9.37 -8.19
CA ILE A 54 -13.72 -9.51 -7.96
C ILE A 54 -14.46 -8.52 -8.86
N PRO A 55 -15.34 -8.99 -9.76
CA PRO A 55 -16.19 -8.11 -10.56
C PRO A 55 -17.12 -7.25 -9.68
N ALA A 56 -17.28 -5.98 -10.04
CA ALA A 56 -18.07 -5.03 -9.23
C ALA A 56 -19.56 -5.37 -9.17
N ASP A 57 -20.11 -5.96 -10.23
CA ASP A 57 -21.49 -6.45 -10.32
C ASP A 57 -21.78 -7.58 -9.33
N GLN A 58 -20.79 -8.41 -9.00
CA GLN A 58 -20.93 -9.49 -8.00
C GLN A 58 -21.01 -8.98 -6.56
N ALA A 59 -20.57 -7.74 -6.29
CA ALA A 59 -20.59 -7.17 -4.94
C ALA A 59 -20.94 -5.68 -4.96
N SER A 60 -22.01 -5.32 -5.68
CA SER A 60 -22.48 -3.93 -5.84
C SER A 60 -22.75 -3.23 -4.52
N LEU A 61 -23.44 -3.88 -3.58
CA LEU A 61 -23.68 -3.34 -2.24
C LEU A 61 -22.38 -3.04 -1.49
N CYS A 62 -21.38 -3.92 -1.62
CA CYS A 62 -20.07 -3.70 -1.01
C CYS A 62 -19.34 -2.51 -1.67
N TRP A 63 -19.45 -2.38 -2.98
CA TRP A 63 -18.86 -1.28 -3.74
C TRP A 63 -19.45 0.06 -3.27
N GLU A 64 -20.78 0.15 -3.15
CA GLU A 64 -21.47 1.38 -2.73
C GLU A 64 -21.10 1.78 -1.30
N ASP A 65 -21.02 0.81 -0.40
CA ASP A 65 -20.59 1.03 0.98
C ASP A 65 -19.12 1.46 1.06
N MET A 66 -18.24 0.91 0.22
CA MET A 66 -16.84 1.36 0.13
C MET A 66 -16.76 2.81 -0.33
N VAL A 67 -17.46 3.18 -1.41
CA VAL A 67 -17.49 4.55 -1.93
C VAL A 67 -18.01 5.52 -0.88
N THR A 68 -19.12 5.17 -0.23
CA THR A 68 -19.74 5.96 0.83
C THR A 68 -18.81 6.12 2.03
N LYS A 69 -18.16 5.04 2.48
CA LYS A 69 -17.23 5.06 3.60
C LYS A 69 -15.99 5.90 3.30
N MET A 70 -15.51 5.85 2.07
CA MET A 70 -14.33 6.57 1.62
C MET A 70 -14.59 8.07 1.50
N SER A 71 -15.79 8.49 1.04
CA SER A 71 -16.25 9.90 0.92
C SER A 71 -15.09 10.89 0.83
N PHE A 72 -14.36 10.82 -0.28
CA PHE A 72 -12.96 11.25 -0.37
C PHE A 72 -12.75 12.75 -0.19
N GLY A 73 -13.81 13.56 -0.24
CA GLY A 73 -13.72 15.02 -0.11
C GLY A 73 -13.05 15.46 1.18
N ASN A 74 -13.43 14.85 2.30
CA ASN A 74 -12.75 15.11 3.57
C ASN A 74 -11.31 14.59 3.52
N MET A 75 -11.09 13.40 2.97
CA MET A 75 -9.76 12.78 2.89
C MET A 75 -8.75 13.62 2.09
N LEU A 76 -9.19 14.26 1.00
CA LEU A 76 -8.37 15.12 0.14
C LEU A 76 -7.81 16.37 0.87
N GLN A 77 -8.52 16.84 1.90
CA GLN A 77 -8.12 18.03 2.67
C GLN A 77 -7.19 17.69 3.84
N MET A 78 -6.78 16.43 3.97
CA MET A 78 -6.12 15.93 5.18
C MET A 78 -4.75 15.36 4.86
N SER A 79 -3.82 15.60 5.79
CA SER A 79 -2.46 15.06 5.77
C SER A 79 -2.22 13.96 6.81
N ILE A 80 -3.11 13.87 7.81
CA ILE A 80 -2.99 13.00 8.97
C ILE A 80 -4.22 12.10 9.06
N ALA A 81 -4.01 10.78 9.02
CA ALA A 81 -5.08 9.77 9.04
C ALA A 81 -6.01 9.92 10.25
N GLN A 82 -5.43 10.20 11.43
CA GLN A 82 -6.16 10.29 12.71
C GLN A 82 -7.19 11.41 12.76
N ARG A 83 -7.07 12.44 11.92
CA ARG A 83 -8.04 13.53 11.89
C ARG A 83 -9.35 13.10 11.21
N HIS A 84 -9.37 12.00 10.46
CA HIS A 84 -10.51 11.62 9.65
C HIS A 84 -11.62 11.04 10.54
N ARG A 85 -12.87 11.44 10.34
CA ARG A 85 -14.01 11.01 11.19
C ARG A 85 -14.12 9.48 11.30
N SER A 86 -13.86 8.76 10.21
CA SER A 86 -13.92 7.30 10.18
C SER A 86 -12.78 6.64 10.97
N TRP A 87 -11.69 7.35 11.25
CA TRP A 87 -10.54 6.80 11.95
C TRP A 87 -10.86 6.34 13.37
N SER A 88 -11.72 7.07 14.08
CA SER A 88 -12.17 6.67 15.43
C SER A 88 -12.91 5.33 15.40
N SER A 89 -13.74 5.11 14.37
CA SER A 89 -14.43 3.83 14.11
C SER A 89 -13.44 2.72 13.78
N ILE A 90 -12.44 2.97 12.93
CA ILE A 90 -11.37 2.01 12.64
C ILE A 90 -10.63 1.63 13.91
N ALA A 91 -10.23 2.61 14.73
CA ALA A 91 -9.54 2.38 15.99
C ALA A 91 -10.36 1.57 16.99
N ALA A 92 -11.68 1.79 17.05
CA ALA A 92 -12.59 0.96 17.85
C ALA A 92 -12.63 -0.48 17.32
N ARG A 93 -12.76 -0.66 16.01
CA ARG A 93 -12.79 -2.00 15.38
C ARG A 93 -11.48 -2.76 15.52
N LEU A 94 -10.33 -2.10 15.47
CA LEU A 94 -9.02 -2.73 15.75
C LEU A 94 -8.97 -3.31 17.17
N ARG A 95 -9.53 -2.60 18.16
CA ARG A 95 -9.65 -3.11 19.54
C ARG A 95 -10.57 -4.33 19.62
N VAL A 96 -11.71 -4.29 18.91
CA VAL A 96 -12.62 -5.44 18.81
C VAL A 96 -11.88 -6.63 18.21
N CYS A 97 -11.18 -6.44 17.08
CA CYS A 97 -10.44 -7.51 16.42
C CYS A 97 -9.37 -8.14 17.32
N GLU A 98 -8.59 -7.33 18.05
CA GLU A 98 -7.57 -7.85 18.96
C GLU A 98 -8.19 -8.65 20.12
N ARG A 99 -9.30 -8.14 20.69
CA ARG A 99 -10.03 -8.83 21.76
C ARG A 99 -10.59 -10.17 21.25
N THR A 100 -11.31 -10.14 20.13
CA THR A 100 -11.89 -11.31 19.50
C THR A 100 -10.81 -12.36 19.18
N ARG A 101 -9.65 -11.94 18.67
CA ARG A 101 -8.52 -12.85 18.43
C ARG A 101 -8.02 -13.48 19.73
N LYS A 102 -7.76 -12.67 20.77
CA LYS A 102 -7.25 -13.18 22.06
C LYS A 102 -8.18 -14.21 22.68
N MET A 103 -9.49 -14.02 22.51
CA MET A 103 -10.51 -14.93 23.04
C MET A 103 -10.64 -16.22 22.23
N THR A 104 -10.64 -16.12 20.90
CA THR A 104 -10.96 -17.26 20.02
C THR A 104 -9.73 -17.97 19.47
N ASN A 105 -8.56 -17.39 19.66
CA ASN A 105 -7.30 -17.77 19.01
C ASN A 105 -7.42 -17.93 17.47
N SER A 106 -8.43 -17.32 16.87
CA SER A 106 -8.74 -17.45 15.44
C SER A 106 -8.26 -16.22 14.67
N HIS A 107 -8.13 -16.36 13.35
CA HIS A 107 -7.92 -15.20 12.49
C HIS A 107 -9.17 -14.31 12.53
N VAL A 108 -8.97 -13.00 12.45
CA VAL A 108 -10.04 -12.01 12.52
C VAL A 108 -9.84 -11.00 11.40
N SER A 109 -10.92 -10.60 10.75
CA SER A 109 -10.89 -9.55 9.72
C SER A 109 -11.96 -8.49 9.97
N MET A 110 -11.67 -7.30 9.44
CA MET A 110 -12.61 -6.18 9.40
C MET A 110 -13.45 -6.24 8.12
N THR A 111 -14.47 -5.39 8.07
CA THR A 111 -15.33 -5.25 6.90
C THR A 111 -14.54 -4.72 5.70
N ALA A 112 -15.00 -5.03 4.49
CA ALA A 112 -14.34 -4.55 3.29
C ALA A 112 -14.32 -3.00 3.20
N PRO A 113 -15.40 -2.25 3.53
CA PRO A 113 -15.35 -0.79 3.59
C PRO A 113 -14.29 -0.23 4.53
N ASP A 114 -14.06 -0.86 5.67
CA ASP A 114 -13.02 -0.42 6.60
C ASP A 114 -11.61 -0.68 6.06
N LEU A 115 -11.38 -1.84 5.43
CA LEU A 115 -10.10 -2.16 4.79
C LEU A 115 -9.82 -1.25 3.58
N ALA A 116 -10.83 -0.99 2.75
CA ALA A 116 -10.75 -0.07 1.60
C ALA A 116 -10.42 1.35 2.05
N PHE A 117 -11.05 1.83 3.13
CA PHE A 117 -10.71 3.13 3.73
C PHE A 117 -9.22 3.20 4.12
N ILE A 118 -8.68 2.14 4.74
CA ILE A 118 -7.27 2.08 5.15
C ILE A 118 -6.35 2.08 3.92
N ILE A 119 -6.70 1.34 2.87
CA ILE A 119 -5.97 1.36 1.59
C ILE A 119 -5.96 2.78 1.02
N ALA A 120 -7.12 3.44 0.98
CA ALA A 120 -7.26 4.78 0.45
C ALA A 120 -6.37 5.81 1.18
N VAL A 121 -6.35 5.73 2.51
CA VAL A 121 -5.54 6.59 3.38
C VAL A 121 -4.03 6.38 3.15
N PHE A 122 -3.56 5.13 3.09
CA PHE A 122 -2.12 4.86 3.10
C PHE A 122 -1.48 4.62 1.74
N PHE A 123 -2.22 4.12 0.75
CA PHE A 123 -1.67 3.78 -0.57
C PHE A 123 -1.89 4.91 -1.57
N PHE A 124 -3.11 5.45 -1.60
CA PHE A 124 -3.44 6.51 -2.55
C PHE A 124 -3.06 7.88 -1.99
N ARG A 125 -3.51 8.19 -0.77
CA ARG A 125 -3.20 9.47 -0.13
C ARG A 125 -1.83 9.50 0.53
N LYS A 126 -1.23 8.34 0.85
CA LYS A 126 0.04 8.23 1.60
C LYS A 126 0.07 9.13 2.84
N MET A 127 -1.04 9.15 3.59
CA MET A 127 -1.11 9.95 4.80
C MET A 127 -0.11 9.46 5.84
N GLN A 128 0.47 10.40 6.56
CA GLN A 128 1.31 10.06 7.69
C GLN A 128 0.43 9.58 8.85
N THR A 129 0.80 8.47 9.47
CA THR A 129 0.35 8.21 10.84
C THR A 129 1.11 9.15 11.75
N ARG A 130 0.38 9.97 12.51
CA ARG A 130 0.97 10.81 13.55
C ARG A 130 1.93 9.99 14.43
N THR A 131 3.21 10.37 14.43
CA THR A 131 4.32 9.66 15.10
C THR A 131 4.42 9.93 16.58
N ASP A 132 3.60 10.87 17.08
CA ASP A 132 3.53 11.22 18.48
C ASP A 132 3.37 9.95 19.33
N LYS A 133 4.04 9.93 20.48
CA LYS A 133 3.95 8.88 21.52
C LYS A 133 2.50 8.51 21.91
N ASN A 134 1.54 9.36 21.52
CA ASN A 134 0.10 9.22 21.75
C ASN A 134 -0.66 8.49 20.63
N PHE A 135 0.00 7.79 19.70
CA PHE A 135 -0.72 6.85 18.83
C PHE A 135 -1.23 5.67 19.67
N ARG A 136 -2.33 5.90 20.41
CA ARG A 136 -2.97 4.98 21.36
C ARG A 136 -3.31 3.63 20.74
N TYR A 137 -3.43 3.61 19.41
CA TYR A 137 -3.79 2.44 18.63
C TYR A 137 -2.62 1.79 17.89
N LYS A 138 -1.37 2.25 18.10
CA LYS A 138 -0.15 1.75 17.46
C LYS A 138 -0.04 0.23 17.56
N LYS A 139 -0.10 -0.28 18.79
CA LYS A 139 0.01 -1.71 19.08
C LYS A 139 -1.07 -2.53 18.34
N TYR A 140 -2.32 -2.06 18.38
CA TYR A 140 -3.43 -2.76 17.71
C TYR A 140 -3.27 -2.74 16.20
N PHE A 141 -2.84 -1.62 15.62
CA PHE A 141 -2.61 -1.50 14.19
C PHE A 141 -1.46 -2.41 13.72
N ILE A 142 -0.31 -2.39 14.41
CA ILE A 142 0.84 -3.24 14.10
C ILE A 142 0.46 -4.73 14.20
N ASN A 143 -0.19 -5.13 15.28
CA ASN A 143 -0.59 -6.52 15.48
C ASN A 143 -1.58 -6.96 14.37
N PHE A 144 -2.54 -6.10 14.03
CA PHE A 144 -3.58 -6.45 13.07
C PHE A 144 -3.10 -6.47 11.61
N PHE A 145 -2.26 -5.53 11.20
CA PHE A 145 -1.77 -5.44 9.83
C PHE A 145 -0.42 -6.09 9.60
N GLY A 146 0.45 -6.11 10.61
CA GLY A 146 1.73 -6.79 10.59
C GLY A 146 1.56 -8.27 10.90
N ASP A 147 1.43 -8.61 12.18
CA ASP A 147 1.47 -10.00 12.66
C ASP A 147 0.35 -10.87 12.09
N LEU A 148 -0.86 -10.31 11.96
CA LEU A 148 -2.03 -11.02 11.41
C LEU A 148 -2.17 -10.92 9.90
N ASN A 149 -1.43 -10.01 9.29
CA ASN A 149 -1.49 -9.76 7.86
C ASN A 149 -2.94 -9.59 7.35
N CYS A 150 -3.75 -8.77 8.03
CA CYS A 150 -5.19 -8.76 7.76
C CYS A 150 -5.56 -8.29 6.34
N MET A 151 -4.68 -7.56 5.65
CA MET A 151 -4.94 -7.15 4.26
C MET A 151 -5.13 -8.33 3.31
N GLN A 152 -4.57 -9.51 3.63
CA GLN A 152 -4.79 -10.72 2.82
C GLN A 152 -6.29 -11.07 2.72
N TRP A 153 -7.11 -10.72 3.71
CA TRP A 153 -8.52 -11.08 3.78
C TRP A 153 -9.46 -10.14 3.02
N LEU A 154 -8.95 -9.09 2.37
CA LEU A 154 -9.77 -8.14 1.63
C LEU A 154 -10.69 -8.81 0.58
N PRO A 155 -10.22 -9.74 -0.28
CA PRO A 155 -11.11 -10.39 -1.25
C PRO A 155 -12.23 -11.19 -0.57
N VAL A 156 -11.92 -11.85 0.54
CA VAL A 156 -12.93 -12.59 1.33
C VAL A 156 -13.94 -11.63 1.92
N ALA A 157 -13.49 -10.52 2.51
CA ALA A 157 -14.35 -9.50 3.10
C ALA A 157 -15.32 -8.90 2.07
N ILE A 158 -14.89 -8.70 0.82
CA ILE A 158 -15.75 -8.22 -0.27
C ILE A 158 -16.85 -9.24 -0.57
N LYS A 159 -16.49 -10.52 -0.76
CA LYS A 159 -17.43 -11.60 -1.10
C LYS A 159 -18.51 -11.83 -0.04
N VAL A 160 -18.17 -11.65 1.24
CA VAL A 160 -19.08 -11.91 2.36
C VAL A 160 -19.75 -10.67 2.94
N HIS A 161 -19.53 -9.49 2.35
CA HIS A 161 -19.92 -8.20 2.92
C HIS A 161 -21.40 -8.13 3.30
N SER A 162 -22.30 -8.55 2.40
CA SER A 162 -23.75 -8.56 2.64
C SER A 162 -24.17 -9.51 3.76
N GLN A 163 -23.41 -10.58 3.99
CA GLN A 163 -23.72 -11.62 4.98
C GLN A 163 -23.22 -11.24 6.39
N ILE A 164 -22.10 -10.51 6.50
CA ILE A 164 -21.53 -10.11 7.79
C ILE A 164 -22.17 -8.85 8.39
N ASN A 165 -23.03 -8.15 7.64
CA ASN A 165 -23.78 -6.98 8.08
C ASN A 165 -22.91 -5.92 8.81
N GLY A 166 -21.76 -5.58 8.19
CA GLY A 166 -20.85 -4.57 8.73
C GLY A 166 -20.14 -4.94 10.05
N ARG A 167 -20.15 -6.21 10.47
CA ARG A 167 -19.49 -6.69 11.69
C ARG A 167 -18.07 -7.20 11.41
N VAL A 168 -17.25 -7.20 12.46
CA VAL A 168 -15.97 -7.95 12.47
C VAL A 168 -16.30 -9.44 12.42
N PHE A 169 -15.51 -10.22 11.69
CA PHE A 169 -15.74 -11.65 11.51
C PHE A 169 -14.49 -12.48 11.77
N LEU A 170 -14.72 -13.71 12.22
CA LEU A 170 -13.70 -14.74 12.39
C LEU A 170 -13.42 -15.41 11.05
N VAL A 171 -12.17 -15.77 10.81
CA VAL A 171 -11.75 -16.48 9.61
C VAL A 171 -11.27 -17.88 10.02
N ARG A 172 -11.93 -18.89 9.47
CA ARG A 172 -11.58 -20.31 9.64
C ARG A 172 -11.08 -20.84 8.30
N LEU A 173 -9.86 -21.38 8.29
CA LEU A 173 -9.27 -21.90 7.07
C LEU A 173 -9.79 -23.30 6.77
N ASN A 174 -10.21 -23.54 5.52
CA ASN A 174 -10.58 -24.86 5.02
C ASN A 174 -10.22 -24.98 3.54
N GLU A 175 -9.21 -25.78 3.22
CA GLU A 175 -8.70 -25.99 1.85
C GLU A 175 -9.71 -26.65 0.91
N ARG A 176 -10.76 -27.29 1.45
CA ARG A 176 -11.82 -27.93 0.66
C ARG A 176 -12.90 -26.96 0.21
N VAL A 177 -12.89 -25.74 0.74
CA VAL A 177 -13.92 -24.73 0.47
C VAL A 177 -13.47 -23.84 -0.68
N ASN A 178 -14.20 -23.90 -1.79
CA ASN A 178 -13.92 -23.10 -2.98
C ASN A 178 -14.44 -21.66 -2.87
N GLU A 179 -15.53 -21.46 -2.11
CA GLU A 179 -16.16 -20.15 -1.90
C GLU A 179 -16.38 -19.87 -0.41
N PRO A 180 -16.17 -18.64 0.07
CA PRO A 180 -16.34 -18.32 1.49
C PRO A 180 -17.75 -18.65 2.00
N LEU A 181 -17.82 -19.44 3.07
CA LEU A 181 -19.08 -19.82 3.74
C LEU A 181 -19.23 -19.07 5.05
N VAL A 182 -20.34 -18.34 5.19
CA VAL A 182 -20.63 -17.56 6.39
C VAL A 182 -21.62 -18.31 7.27
N HIS A 183 -21.32 -18.42 8.55
CA HIS A 183 -22.25 -18.93 9.56
C HIS A 183 -22.10 -18.14 10.85
N SER A 184 -23.15 -18.15 11.67
CA SER A 184 -23.13 -17.59 13.01
C SER A 184 -22.71 -18.67 14.01
N GLU A 185 -21.77 -18.35 14.89
CA GLU A 185 -21.33 -19.23 15.98
C GLU A 185 -21.48 -18.51 17.32
N ASN A 186 -22.15 -19.15 18.27
CA ASN A 186 -22.20 -18.69 19.66
C ASN A 186 -20.98 -19.24 20.39
N ILE A 187 -20.13 -18.34 20.88
CA ILE A 187 -18.92 -18.73 21.60
C ILE A 187 -19.24 -18.65 23.10
N GLU A 188 -19.56 -19.80 23.69
CA GLU A 188 -19.84 -19.94 25.13
C GLU A 188 -18.59 -19.57 25.95
N GLY A 189 -18.78 -18.84 27.06
CA GLY A 189 -17.69 -18.36 27.93
C GLY A 189 -17.40 -16.84 27.86
N MET A 190 -18.23 -16.06 27.17
CA MET A 190 -18.04 -14.61 26.98
C MET A 190 -18.76 -13.70 28.00
N GLU A 191 -19.07 -14.17 29.21
CA GLU A 191 -20.10 -13.50 30.04
C GLU A 191 -19.72 -12.14 30.65
N ASN A 192 -18.46 -11.67 30.60
CA ASN A 192 -18.03 -10.53 31.43
C ASN A 192 -17.35 -9.34 30.73
N THR A 193 -17.34 -9.24 29.39
CA THR A 193 -16.75 -8.06 28.72
C THR A 193 -17.66 -7.52 27.61
N SER A 194 -18.71 -6.82 28.01
CA SER A 194 -19.61 -6.12 27.10
C SER A 194 -18.85 -5.31 26.04
N LEU A 195 -19.07 -5.61 24.76
CA LEU A 195 -18.61 -4.78 23.63
C LEU A 195 -19.08 -3.31 23.76
N CYS A 196 -20.17 -3.05 24.48
CA CYS A 196 -20.70 -1.70 24.67
C CYS A 196 -19.73 -0.77 25.42
N ASP A 197 -18.90 -1.31 26.32
CA ASP A 197 -17.91 -0.49 27.05
C ASP A 197 -16.74 -0.05 26.16
N ALA A 198 -16.47 -0.75 25.05
CA ALA A 198 -15.41 -0.36 24.11
C ALA A 198 -15.80 0.86 23.25
N PHE A 199 -17.10 1.09 23.04
CA PHE A 199 -17.65 2.22 22.28
C PHE A 199 -17.95 3.46 23.13
N ARG A 200 -17.92 3.36 24.46
CA ARG A 200 -17.89 4.52 25.36
C ARG A 200 -16.53 5.22 25.27
N LEU A 201 -16.34 6.00 24.21
CA LEU A 201 -15.27 7.00 24.18
C LEU A 201 -15.56 8.05 25.26
N PRO A 202 -14.54 8.57 25.98
CA PRO A 202 -14.73 9.67 26.91
C PRO A 202 -15.11 10.91 26.10
N PHE A 203 -16.40 11.17 25.97
CA PHE A 203 -16.92 12.44 25.47
C PHE A 203 -16.65 13.48 26.56
N LEU A 204 -15.55 14.21 26.42
CA LEU A 204 -15.24 15.37 27.25
C LEU A 204 -16.12 16.54 26.76
N GLY A 205 -17.22 16.82 27.46
CA GLY A 205 -17.95 18.09 27.32
C GLY A 205 -19.48 18.00 27.35
N SER A 206 -20.02 18.07 28.56
CA SER A 206 -21.22 18.81 28.99
C SER A 206 -22.52 18.79 28.17
N SER A 207 -23.56 18.18 28.77
CA SER A 207 -24.86 18.80 29.13
C SER A 207 -26.08 17.94 28.77
N SER A 208 -26.84 17.57 29.81
CA SER A 208 -28.12 16.83 29.82
C SER A 208 -28.11 15.37 29.33
N SER A 209 -27.87 14.45 30.27
CA SER A 209 -27.93 13.00 30.08
C SER A 209 -29.38 12.51 29.93
N PRO A 210 -29.75 11.77 28.87
CA PRO A 210 -30.90 10.89 28.93
C PRO A 210 -30.56 9.67 29.80
N THR A 211 -31.45 9.33 30.72
CA THR A 211 -31.38 8.11 31.54
C THR A 211 -31.53 6.87 30.66
N PHE A 212 -30.41 6.40 30.10
CA PHE A 212 -30.34 5.11 29.42
C PHE A 212 -30.40 4.00 30.47
N SER A 213 -31.58 3.43 30.66
CA SER A 213 -31.78 2.16 31.37
C SER A 213 -30.84 1.11 30.78
N LYS A 214 -30.00 0.50 31.62
CA LYS A 214 -29.17 -0.66 31.25
C LYS A 214 -30.09 -1.78 30.77
N PRO A 215 -29.98 -2.26 29.52
CA PRO A 215 -30.58 -3.53 29.17
C PRO A 215 -29.74 -4.64 29.82
N ASP A 216 -30.27 -5.25 30.87
CA ASP A 216 -29.78 -6.52 31.40
C ASP A 216 -30.14 -7.63 30.40
N ILE A 217 -29.22 -7.93 29.50
CA ILE A 217 -29.31 -9.07 28.60
C ILE A 217 -27.91 -9.68 28.48
N HIS A 218 -27.63 -10.70 29.29
CA HIS A 218 -26.54 -11.64 29.06
C HIS A 218 -26.97 -12.63 27.96
N LEU A 219 -26.91 -12.20 26.70
CA LEU A 219 -26.94 -13.13 25.57
C LEU A 219 -25.51 -13.29 25.06
N GLY A 220 -25.06 -14.53 24.93
CA GLY A 220 -23.74 -14.85 24.35
C GLY A 220 -23.51 -14.08 23.05
N GLU A 221 -22.32 -13.48 22.91
CA GLU A 221 -21.99 -12.76 21.69
C GLU A 221 -21.91 -13.76 20.52
N THR A 222 -22.86 -13.64 19.58
CA THR A 222 -22.83 -14.40 18.33
C THR A 222 -21.80 -13.77 17.38
N PHE A 223 -20.80 -14.54 16.97
CA PHE A 223 -19.81 -14.12 16.00
C PHE A 223 -20.17 -14.59 14.59
N MET A 224 -19.86 -13.77 13.60
CA MET A 224 -19.85 -14.20 12.21
C MET A 224 -18.56 -14.94 11.94
N VAL A 225 -18.64 -16.20 11.52
CA VAL A 225 -17.51 -17.05 11.14
C VAL A 225 -17.55 -17.25 9.64
N VAL A 226 -16.43 -16.94 8.99
CA VAL A 226 -16.22 -17.12 7.56
C VAL A 226 -15.23 -18.26 7.37
N THR A 227 -15.72 -19.38 6.84
CA THR A 227 -14.87 -20.50 6.45
C THR A 227 -14.44 -20.31 5.01
N THR A 228 -13.13 -20.29 4.76
CA THR A 228 -12.59 -19.99 3.43
C THR A 228 -11.26 -20.69 3.20
N LYS A 229 -10.90 -20.92 1.94
CA LYS A 229 -9.51 -21.14 1.57
C LYS A 229 -8.68 -19.88 1.78
N LYS A 230 -7.38 -20.02 2.01
CA LYS A 230 -6.47 -18.87 2.05
C LYS A 230 -6.50 -18.14 0.69
N PRO A 231 -6.83 -16.84 0.65
CA PRO A 231 -6.85 -16.10 -0.60
C PRO A 231 -5.43 -15.93 -1.17
N PRO A 232 -5.30 -15.72 -2.48
CA PRO A 232 -4.02 -15.33 -3.07
C PRO A 232 -3.54 -14.00 -2.48
N THR A 233 -2.22 -13.84 -2.40
CA THR A 233 -1.58 -12.59 -1.98
C THR A 233 -2.03 -11.44 -2.88
N ASN A 234 -2.53 -10.37 -2.28
CA ASN A 234 -2.91 -9.15 -3.01
C ASN A 234 -1.81 -8.09 -2.89
N ILE A 235 -1.80 -7.11 -3.79
CA ILE A 235 -0.73 -6.10 -3.84
C ILE A 235 -0.67 -5.21 -2.58
N TYR A 236 -1.78 -5.09 -1.85
CA TYR A 236 -1.86 -4.23 -0.66
C TYR A 236 -1.23 -4.88 0.57
N GLU A 237 -1.09 -6.20 0.59
CA GLU A 237 -0.41 -6.93 1.67
C GLU A 237 1.04 -6.46 1.83
N ALA A 238 1.84 -6.51 0.76
CA ALA A 238 3.25 -6.14 0.83
C ALA A 238 3.45 -4.66 1.18
N GLY A 239 2.62 -3.77 0.62
CA GLY A 239 2.69 -2.35 0.96
C GLY A 239 2.27 -2.06 2.40
N MET A 240 1.31 -2.81 2.94
CA MET A 240 0.88 -2.63 4.33
C MET A 240 1.95 -3.10 5.32
N GLN A 241 2.66 -4.18 4.99
CA GLN A 241 3.81 -4.62 5.77
C GLN A 241 4.95 -3.59 5.79
N GLU A 242 5.16 -2.85 4.68
CA GLU A 242 6.09 -1.71 4.66
C GLU A 242 5.62 -0.57 5.55
N ILE A 243 4.33 -0.19 5.49
CA ILE A 243 3.75 0.84 6.36
C ILE A 243 3.91 0.45 7.84
N VAL A 244 3.64 -0.82 8.20
CA VAL A 244 3.83 -1.32 9.56
C VAL A 244 5.29 -1.22 9.99
N ARG A 245 6.25 -1.57 9.13
CA ARG A 245 7.68 -1.43 9.42
C ARG A 245 8.09 0.02 9.65
N GLN A 246 7.58 0.96 8.84
CA GLN A 246 7.83 2.39 9.05
C GLN A 246 7.28 2.88 10.39
N ILE A 247 6.06 2.45 10.76
CA ILE A 247 5.45 2.78 12.06
C ILE A 247 6.29 2.23 13.22
N ILE A 248 6.85 1.02 13.09
CA ILE A 248 7.73 0.42 14.10
C ILE A 248 9.02 1.25 14.22
N GLY A 249 9.74 1.46 13.12
CA GLY A 249 11.06 2.12 13.10
C GLY A 249 11.04 3.55 13.65
N GLN A 250 9.96 4.30 13.43
CA GLN A 250 9.80 5.65 13.98
C GLN A 250 9.73 5.70 15.52
N GLY A 251 9.54 4.57 16.21
CA GLY A 251 9.42 4.52 17.66
C GLY A 251 10.75 4.53 18.42
N ASP A 252 11.83 4.01 17.82
CA ASP A 252 13.04 3.65 18.56
C ASP A 252 14.12 4.75 18.48
N ASP A 253 14.12 5.56 17.43
CA ASP A 253 15.12 6.63 17.22
C ASP A 253 14.98 7.80 18.21
N ALA A 254 13.81 7.97 18.84
CA ALA A 254 13.54 9.10 19.74
C ALA A 254 14.07 8.93 21.17
N ILE A 255 14.70 7.80 21.51
CA ILE A 255 15.22 7.53 22.87
C ILE A 255 16.75 7.68 22.96
N THR A 256 17.48 7.65 21.83
CA THR A 256 18.95 7.56 21.86
C THR A 256 19.69 8.88 21.55
N SER A 257 18.99 10.00 21.27
CA SER A 257 19.64 11.23 20.77
C SER A 257 19.79 12.40 21.75
N HIS A 258 19.66 12.20 23.06
CA HIS A 258 19.90 13.26 24.05
C HIS A 258 20.93 12.83 25.11
N SER A 259 22.16 12.58 24.66
CA SER A 259 23.35 12.72 25.49
C SER A 259 24.54 13.05 24.59
N SER A 260 24.57 14.28 24.11
CA SER A 260 25.80 14.90 23.64
C SER A 260 25.81 16.31 24.21
N ASP A 261 26.37 16.41 25.41
CA ASP A 261 26.96 17.65 25.91
C ASP A 261 27.95 18.15 24.85
N SER A 262 27.52 19.16 24.11
CA SER A 262 28.38 19.95 23.23
C SER A 262 28.26 21.39 23.68
N LEU A 263 29.05 21.72 24.70
CA LEU A 263 29.46 23.08 25.01
C LEU A 263 29.93 23.81 23.74
N GLU A 264 29.51 25.07 23.64
CA GLU A 264 30.25 26.20 23.08
C GLU A 264 31.06 26.01 21.78
N LYS A 265 30.63 26.67 20.70
CA LYS A 265 31.42 27.82 20.21
C LYS A 265 30.67 28.74 19.25
N SER A 266 30.58 29.98 19.73
CA SER A 266 30.44 31.24 19.01
C SER A 266 31.31 31.35 17.74
N ARG A 267 30.71 31.87 16.65
CA ARG A 267 31.26 32.92 15.74
C ARG A 267 30.25 33.21 14.62
N LYS A 268 29.63 34.39 14.61
CA LYS A 268 29.99 35.60 13.86
C LYS A 268 29.72 35.52 12.33
N SER A 269 28.62 36.16 11.94
CA SER A 269 28.47 37.22 10.91
C SER A 269 29.45 37.28 9.74
N ILE A 270 28.90 37.34 8.51
CA ILE A 270 29.36 37.97 7.24
C ILE A 270 28.41 37.38 6.18
N GLU A 271 27.88 38.04 5.15
CA GLU A 271 27.83 39.43 4.70
C GLU A 271 26.81 39.45 3.56
N LYS A 272 26.25 40.63 3.35
CA LYS A 272 25.22 41.00 2.38
C LYS A 272 25.86 41.17 1.00
N VAL A 273 25.38 40.48 -0.04
CA VAL A 273 25.54 40.97 -1.43
C VAL A 273 24.25 40.72 -2.20
N GLU A 274 23.78 41.83 -2.74
CA GLU A 274 22.59 42.11 -3.53
C GLU A 274 22.99 42.11 -5.02
N SER A 275 22.00 42.23 -5.91
CA SER A 275 22.10 42.50 -7.36
C SER A 275 22.36 41.28 -8.27
N ASP A 276 21.84 41.17 -9.48
CA ASP A 276 20.90 42.01 -10.21
C ASP A 276 20.27 41.16 -11.33
N SER A 277 19.14 41.66 -11.79
CA SER A 277 18.35 41.29 -12.94
C SER A 277 19.08 41.35 -14.29
N THR A 278 18.72 40.47 -15.23
CA THR A 278 18.32 40.88 -16.60
C THR A 278 17.72 39.71 -17.42
N PRO A 279 16.71 39.96 -18.29
CA PRO A 279 16.00 38.94 -19.06
C PRO A 279 16.27 39.05 -20.58
N LEU A 280 16.48 37.92 -21.26
CA LEU A 280 16.49 37.76 -22.71
C LEU A 280 16.19 36.28 -23.01
N GLU A 281 15.54 35.82 -24.07
CA GLU A 281 14.75 36.41 -25.14
C GLU A 281 14.09 35.20 -25.84
N SER A 282 12.87 35.38 -26.34
CA SER A 282 12.06 34.33 -26.96
C SER A 282 12.54 34.07 -28.39
N VAL A 283 12.84 32.81 -28.73
CA VAL A 283 13.01 32.37 -30.12
C VAL A 283 12.21 31.10 -30.36
N ALA A 284 11.11 31.26 -31.09
CA ALA A 284 10.43 30.17 -31.78
C ALA A 284 11.14 29.89 -33.11
N PRO A 285 11.17 28.62 -33.55
CA PRO A 285 11.14 28.37 -34.98
C PRO A 285 10.02 27.41 -35.39
N SER A 286 9.21 27.95 -36.30
CA SER A 286 8.66 27.32 -37.50
C SER A 286 8.48 25.81 -37.55
N ILE A 287 7.19 25.47 -37.58
CA ILE A 287 6.52 24.42 -38.33
C ILE A 287 7.28 24.09 -39.63
N LYS A 288 7.69 22.81 -39.77
CA LYS A 288 7.91 22.17 -41.06
C LYS A 288 6.95 20.99 -41.19
N GLN A 289 6.08 21.10 -42.18
CA GLN A 289 5.26 20.03 -42.74
C GLN A 289 6.16 18.98 -43.40
N SER A 290 5.85 17.70 -43.18
CA SER A 290 6.21 16.57 -44.04
C SER A 290 5.56 15.27 -43.52
N PRO A 291 5.45 14.22 -44.34
CA PRO A 291 4.19 13.79 -44.96
C PRO A 291 3.64 12.46 -44.40
N ASP A 292 2.44 12.10 -44.86
CA ASP A 292 1.82 10.78 -44.71
C ASP A 292 2.79 9.62 -44.97
N PRO A 293 2.64 8.54 -44.18
CA PRO A 293 2.81 7.20 -44.71
C PRO A 293 1.57 6.33 -44.50
N GLU A 294 1.28 5.65 -45.60
CA GLU A 294 0.30 4.60 -45.86
C GLU A 294 0.22 3.48 -44.81
N ASP A 295 -1.00 2.97 -44.68
CA ASP A 295 -1.40 1.59 -44.37
C ASP A 295 -0.29 0.60 -43.96
N GLN A 296 -0.26 0.26 -42.66
CA GLN A 296 0.31 -1.02 -42.19
C GLN A 296 -0.56 -1.64 -41.10
N HIS A 297 -1.28 -2.68 -41.52
CA HIS A 297 -1.66 -3.89 -40.79
C HIS A 297 -2.01 -3.79 -39.29
N ASP A 298 -3.32 -3.86 -39.02
CA ASP A 298 -3.90 -4.38 -37.78
C ASP A 298 -3.44 -5.84 -37.54
N GLU A 299 -2.37 -6.02 -36.76
CA GLU A 299 -2.07 -7.31 -36.14
C GLU A 299 -2.76 -7.36 -34.77
N SER A 300 -3.93 -8.00 -34.76
CA SER A 300 -4.71 -8.30 -33.56
C SER A 300 -3.83 -8.97 -32.50
N LEU A 301 -3.63 -8.32 -31.36
CA LEU A 301 -2.98 -8.90 -30.18
C LEU A 301 -3.92 -9.94 -29.55
N GLU A 302 -4.04 -11.09 -30.21
CA GLU A 302 -4.59 -12.29 -29.60
C GLU A 302 -3.74 -12.66 -28.39
N THR A 303 -4.42 -12.73 -27.25
CA THR A 303 -3.83 -13.05 -25.95
C THR A 303 -3.39 -14.52 -25.97
N GLN A 304 -2.11 -14.78 -26.21
CA GLN A 304 -1.58 -16.13 -26.14
C GLN A 304 -1.74 -16.71 -24.72
N PRO A 305 -2.24 -17.95 -24.58
CA PRO A 305 -2.37 -18.61 -23.30
C PRO A 305 -0.99 -18.96 -22.73
N ASP A 306 -0.85 -18.79 -21.41
CA ASP A 306 0.25 -19.17 -20.52
C ASP A 306 1.39 -19.99 -21.16
N ARG A 307 2.27 -19.32 -21.93
CA ARG A 307 3.55 -19.90 -22.31
C ARG A 307 4.39 -20.03 -21.04
N GLN A 308 4.59 -21.26 -20.60
CA GLN A 308 5.49 -21.59 -19.50
C GLN A 308 6.89 -21.06 -19.86
N ILE A 309 7.33 -20.04 -19.12
CA ILE A 309 8.61 -19.38 -19.36
C ILE A 309 9.72 -20.41 -19.08
N ASN A 310 10.41 -20.84 -20.12
CA ASN A 310 11.56 -21.74 -20.02
C ASN A 310 12.83 -20.97 -19.63
N SER A 311 13.84 -21.69 -19.13
CA SER A 311 15.15 -21.13 -18.74
C SER A 311 15.81 -20.36 -19.89
N ASP A 312 15.62 -20.82 -21.12
CA ASP A 312 16.25 -20.23 -22.31
C ASP A 312 15.72 -18.82 -22.59
N THR A 313 14.42 -18.60 -22.40
CA THR A 313 13.79 -17.27 -22.52
C THR A 313 14.34 -16.31 -21.47
N LEU A 314 14.59 -16.78 -20.24
CA LEU A 314 15.19 -15.97 -19.17
C LEU A 314 16.66 -15.63 -19.47
N CYS A 315 17.40 -16.57 -20.07
CA CYS A 315 18.77 -16.34 -20.55
C CYS A 315 18.81 -15.25 -21.62
N ASP A 316 17.93 -15.32 -22.62
CA ASP A 316 17.83 -14.31 -23.67
C ASP A 316 17.47 -12.93 -23.12
N HIS A 317 16.56 -12.89 -22.16
CA HIS A 317 16.21 -11.64 -21.49
C HIS A 317 17.39 -11.04 -20.71
N ALA A 318 18.15 -11.87 -20.00
CA ALA A 318 19.37 -11.42 -19.31
C ALA A 318 20.44 -10.90 -20.29
N ARG A 319 20.54 -11.47 -21.50
CA ARG A 319 21.39 -10.98 -22.59
C ARG A 319 20.92 -9.61 -23.11
N HIS A 320 19.63 -9.44 -23.35
CA HIS A 320 19.05 -8.15 -23.77
C HIS A 320 19.27 -7.05 -22.72
N MET A 321 19.03 -7.35 -21.45
CA MET A 321 19.30 -6.41 -20.35
C MET A 321 20.79 -6.04 -20.26
N LYS A 322 21.72 -6.96 -20.58
CA LYS A 322 23.17 -6.64 -20.66
C LYS A 322 23.45 -5.61 -21.75
N VAL A 323 22.82 -5.72 -22.92
CA VAL A 323 22.97 -4.78 -24.04
C VAL A 323 22.37 -3.43 -23.70
N LEU A 324 21.16 -3.40 -23.13
CA LEU A 324 20.49 -2.19 -22.67
C LEU A 324 21.32 -1.43 -21.63
N GLY A 325 21.86 -2.12 -20.63
CA GLY A 325 22.66 -1.51 -19.56
C GLY A 325 23.97 -0.87 -20.05
N LYS A 326 24.47 -1.23 -21.24
CA LYS A 326 25.64 -0.56 -21.84
C LYS A 326 25.30 0.82 -22.41
N ARG A 327 24.05 1.04 -22.81
CA ARG A 327 23.58 2.26 -23.49
C ARG A 327 23.00 3.30 -22.52
N LEU A 328 22.75 2.91 -21.27
CA LEU A 328 22.11 3.76 -20.27
C LEU A 328 23.10 4.54 -19.40
N ALA A 329 22.67 5.70 -18.90
CA ALA A 329 23.42 6.52 -17.96
C ALA A 329 23.61 5.82 -16.60
N SER A 330 24.55 6.34 -15.80
CA SER A 330 25.03 5.72 -14.55
C SER A 330 23.95 5.28 -13.54
N PRO A 331 22.84 6.02 -13.31
CA PRO A 331 21.78 5.59 -12.39
C PRO A 331 21.06 4.33 -12.88
N ASP A 332 20.68 4.31 -14.15
CA ASP A 332 19.87 3.25 -14.75
C ASP A 332 20.70 1.98 -15.02
N LYS A 333 22.01 2.15 -15.27
CA LYS A 333 22.96 1.04 -15.39
C LYS A 333 23.03 0.18 -14.12
N LYS A 334 22.89 0.77 -12.93
CA LYS A 334 22.86 0.02 -11.65
C LYS A 334 21.57 -0.79 -11.50
N PHE A 335 20.44 -0.22 -11.90
CA PHE A 335 19.15 -0.89 -11.89
C PHE A 335 19.16 -2.10 -12.84
N VAL A 336 19.58 -1.89 -14.08
CA VAL A 336 19.68 -2.96 -15.09
C VAL A 336 20.63 -4.09 -14.66
N ARG A 337 21.76 -3.76 -14.01
CA ARG A 337 22.66 -4.76 -13.41
C ARG A 337 21.99 -5.59 -12.32
N ARG A 338 21.16 -4.98 -11.47
CA ARG A 338 20.42 -5.69 -10.42
C ARG A 338 19.38 -6.62 -11.03
N VAL A 339 18.56 -6.13 -11.96
CA VAL A 339 17.54 -6.93 -12.66
C VAL A 339 18.16 -8.13 -13.38
N ARG A 340 19.29 -7.94 -14.09
CA ARG A 340 20.02 -9.04 -14.75
C ARG A 340 20.49 -10.10 -13.75
N ARG A 341 20.96 -9.69 -12.56
CA ARG A 341 21.40 -10.62 -11.51
C ARG A 341 20.24 -11.45 -10.97
N ASP A 342 19.08 -10.81 -10.78
CA ASP A 342 17.90 -11.49 -10.27
C ASP A 342 17.36 -12.51 -11.29
N ILE A 343 17.29 -12.15 -12.57
CA ILE A 343 16.91 -13.08 -13.66
C ILE A 343 17.82 -14.32 -13.66
N ARG A 344 19.13 -14.13 -13.54
CA ARG A 344 20.11 -15.24 -13.50
C ARG A 344 19.90 -16.15 -12.30
N ARG A 345 19.65 -15.56 -11.12
CA ARG A 345 19.34 -16.32 -9.90
C ARG A 345 18.05 -17.12 -10.03
N PHE A 346 17.03 -16.58 -10.72
CA PHE A 346 15.78 -17.29 -10.95
C PHE A 346 15.91 -18.45 -11.93
N ALA A 347 16.81 -18.34 -12.90
CA ALA A 347 17.08 -19.40 -13.86
C ALA A 347 18.07 -20.48 -13.35
N ASP A 348 18.45 -20.45 -12.06
CA ASP A 348 19.48 -21.31 -11.45
C ASP A 348 20.77 -21.40 -12.29
N LEU A 349 21.12 -20.31 -12.98
CA LEU A 349 22.35 -20.20 -13.74
C LEU A 349 23.49 -19.99 -12.74
N THR A 350 24.15 -21.07 -12.33
CA THR A 350 25.45 -20.98 -11.68
C THR A 350 26.36 -20.20 -12.61
N ASP A 351 27.04 -19.17 -12.08
CA ASP A 351 27.95 -18.32 -12.82
C ASP A 351 29.05 -19.19 -13.47
N GLU A 352 28.80 -19.68 -14.69
CA GLU A 352 29.87 -19.91 -15.63
C GLU A 352 30.52 -18.56 -15.81
N ARG A 353 31.72 -18.49 -15.25
CA ARG A 353 32.59 -17.34 -15.12
C ARG A 353 33.08 -16.93 -16.51
N GLU A 354 32.19 -16.52 -17.40
CA GLU A 354 32.52 -15.85 -18.65
C GLU A 354 33.13 -14.49 -18.31
N ASN A 355 34.45 -14.46 -18.18
CA ASN A 355 35.35 -13.37 -18.56
C ASN A 355 34.74 -11.96 -18.57
N GLU A 356 34.32 -11.46 -17.40
CA GLU A 356 34.04 -10.01 -17.21
C GLU A 356 35.33 -9.23 -16.87
N THR A 357 36.51 -9.88 -16.88
CA THR A 357 37.80 -9.29 -16.51
C THR A 357 38.64 -8.69 -17.65
N GLU A 358 38.22 -8.73 -18.91
CA GLU A 358 39.12 -8.37 -20.03
C GLU A 358 38.95 -6.96 -20.62
N LEU A 359 38.13 -6.07 -20.05
CA LEU A 359 37.95 -4.70 -20.59
C LEU A 359 37.96 -3.56 -19.56
N GLU A 360 38.47 -3.79 -18.35
CA GLU A 360 38.78 -2.70 -17.42
C GLU A 360 40.31 -2.62 -17.22
N HIS A 361 40.93 -1.58 -17.79
CA HIS A 361 42.31 -1.19 -17.55
C HIS A 361 42.63 -1.18 -16.04
N PRO A 362 43.78 -1.73 -15.60
CA PRO A 362 44.17 -1.72 -14.20
C PRO A 362 44.89 -0.41 -13.86
N SER A 363 44.41 0.31 -12.85
CA SER A 363 45.24 1.25 -12.08
C SER A 363 44.67 1.36 -10.66
N GLY A 364 45.27 0.63 -9.72
CA GLY A 364 44.96 0.81 -8.29
C GLY A 364 45.35 -0.42 -7.45
N PRO A 365 46.07 -0.25 -6.32
CA PRO A 365 46.79 -1.34 -5.68
C PRO A 365 45.89 -2.25 -4.86
N SER A 366 46.30 -3.52 -4.86
CA SER A 366 45.74 -4.68 -4.19
C SER A 366 45.64 -4.53 -2.67
N ARG A 367 44.49 -4.97 -2.13
CA ARG A 367 44.26 -5.21 -0.69
C ARG A 367 43.98 -6.71 -0.48
N PRO A 368 44.53 -7.37 0.55
CA PRO A 368 44.46 -8.82 0.69
C PRO A 368 43.07 -9.32 1.11
N PRO A 369 42.74 -10.59 0.82
CA PRO A 369 41.41 -11.14 1.03
C PRO A 369 41.20 -11.53 2.50
N SER A 370 40.06 -11.14 3.06
CA SER A 370 39.55 -11.67 4.32
C SER A 370 38.54 -12.76 4.01
N SER A 371 38.89 -14.00 4.37
CA SER A 371 38.00 -15.15 4.34
C SER A 371 36.97 -15.05 5.47
N ARG A 372 35.68 -15.12 5.11
CA ARG A 372 34.62 -15.52 6.03
C ARG A 372 33.70 -16.49 5.32
N GLU A 373 33.75 -17.73 5.79
CA GLU A 373 32.76 -18.77 5.53
C GLU A 373 31.38 -18.29 5.98
N PHE A 374 30.39 -18.44 5.11
CA PHE A 374 28.98 -18.39 5.48
C PHE A 374 28.34 -19.68 4.96
N GLY A 375 27.81 -20.46 5.91
CA GLY A 375 27.02 -21.66 5.63
C GLY A 375 25.64 -21.33 5.06
N PRO A 376 24.88 -22.36 4.64
CA PRO A 376 23.65 -22.18 3.87
C PRO A 376 22.51 -21.73 4.79
N ASP A 377 22.04 -20.49 4.60
CA ASP A 377 20.82 -19.99 5.24
C ASP A 377 19.61 -20.35 4.37
N ALA A 378 18.80 -21.28 4.88
CA ALA A 378 17.61 -21.76 4.22
C ALA A 378 16.39 -20.97 4.70
N GLY A 379 15.63 -20.41 3.75
CA GLY A 379 14.20 -20.14 3.95
C GLY A 379 13.80 -18.68 4.05
N ASN A 380 13.82 -17.96 2.93
CA ASN A 380 12.75 -17.02 2.57
C ASN A 380 12.90 -16.65 1.09
N ARG A 381 12.32 -17.47 0.21
CA ARG A 381 12.25 -17.18 -1.23
C ARG A 381 11.18 -16.10 -1.41
N ILE A 382 11.61 -14.84 -1.31
CA ILE A 382 10.79 -13.67 -1.64
C ILE A 382 10.39 -13.78 -3.11
N ASP A 383 9.09 -13.77 -3.41
CA ASP A 383 8.57 -13.68 -4.77
C ASP A 383 8.84 -12.28 -5.34
N LEU A 384 10.06 -12.09 -5.84
CA LEU A 384 10.48 -10.90 -6.56
C LEU A 384 9.83 -10.81 -7.95
N PHE A 385 9.28 -11.90 -8.46
CA PHE A 385 8.67 -11.97 -9.80
C PHE A 385 7.33 -11.24 -9.84
N GLY A 386 6.53 -11.34 -8.78
CA GLY A 386 5.31 -10.54 -8.60
C GLY A 386 5.56 -9.02 -8.64
N ARG A 387 6.71 -8.55 -8.12
CA ARG A 387 7.11 -7.13 -8.17
C ARG A 387 7.55 -6.70 -9.58
N TYR A 388 8.07 -7.62 -10.37
CA TYR A 388 8.56 -7.35 -11.73
C TYR A 388 7.43 -7.14 -12.74
N LYS A 389 6.33 -7.90 -12.63
CA LYS A 389 5.17 -7.81 -13.53
C LYS A 389 4.46 -6.44 -13.48
N MET A 390 4.60 -5.72 -12.37
CA MET A 390 3.97 -4.41 -12.13
C MET A 390 4.68 -3.24 -12.85
N LEU A 391 5.99 -3.32 -13.05
CA LEU A 391 6.78 -2.22 -13.65
C LEU A 391 6.73 -2.21 -15.18
N TRP A 392 6.40 -3.33 -15.82
CA TRP A 392 6.37 -3.45 -17.29
C TRP A 392 5.01 -3.14 -17.91
N LYS A 393 3.90 -3.28 -17.17
CA LYS A 393 2.56 -2.97 -17.69
C LYS A 393 2.26 -1.47 -17.85
N GLY A 394 3.22 -0.59 -17.61
CA GLY A 394 3.07 0.87 -17.71
C GLY A 394 4.01 1.55 -18.70
N SER A 395 4.68 0.83 -19.61
CA SER A 395 5.63 1.44 -20.56
C SER A 395 5.63 0.82 -21.97
N LEU A 396 4.50 0.25 -22.39
CA LEU A 396 4.22 -0.05 -23.80
C LEU A 396 2.94 0.65 -24.21
#